data_AF-A0A8T1KJH8-F1
#
_entry.id   AF-A0A8T1KJH8-F1
#
_cell.length_a   1.000
_cell.length_b   1.000
_cell.length_c   1.000
_cell.angle_alpha   90.00
_cell.angle_beta   90.00
_cell.angle_gamma   90.00
#
_symmetry.space_group_name_H-M   'P 1'
#
loop_
_entity.id
_entity.type
_entity.pdbx_description
1 polymer ?
#
loop_
_entity_poly.entity_id
_entity_poly.type
_entity_poly.pdbx_seq_one_letter_code
_entity_poly.pdbx_strand_id
1 'polypeptide(L)' 'MDPNEFPHLNDAQLESIRKVAGIFGMNALQSLAAATPAEQVERVNAFDAYERGLIAHVRGNLQSAAVEPKPPTRSF' A
#
# COMPACT_ATOMS: atom_id res chain seq x y z
N MET A 1 0.21 16.62 -9.65
CA MET A 1 -1.24 16.57 -9.97
C MET A 1 -1.73 17.97 -10.18
N ASP A 2 -2.27 18.22 -11.36
CA ASP A 2 -2.90 19.50 -11.69
C ASP A 2 -4.36 19.48 -11.18
N PRO A 3 -4.86 20.55 -10.55
CA PRO A 3 -6.25 20.60 -10.10
C PRO A 3 -7.27 20.49 -11.24
N ASN A 4 -6.89 20.74 -12.50
CA ASN A 4 -7.77 20.55 -13.65
C ASN A 4 -7.94 19.08 -14.07
N GLU A 5 -7.11 18.16 -13.57
CA GLU A 5 -7.20 16.72 -13.87
C GLU A 5 -8.35 16.04 -13.11
N PHE A 6 -8.78 16.65 -11.98
CA PHE A 6 -9.87 16.15 -11.15
C PHE A 6 -10.77 17.30 -10.65
N PRO A 7 -11.54 17.95 -11.54
CA PRO A 7 -12.30 19.17 -11.21
C PRO A 7 -13.43 18.97 -10.19
N HIS A 8 -13.72 17.72 -9.80
CA HIS A 8 -14.77 17.36 -8.84
C HIS A 8 -14.26 17.06 -7.42
N LEU A 9 -12.95 17.09 -7.20
CA LEU A 9 -12.36 16.75 -5.91
C LEU A 9 -12.13 18.01 -5.08
N ASN A 10 -12.50 17.94 -3.80
CA ASN A 10 -12.11 18.96 -2.82
C ASN A 10 -10.62 18.83 -2.44
N ASP A 11 -10.07 19.86 -1.79
CA ASP A 11 -8.65 19.89 -1.43
C ASP A 11 -8.21 18.69 -0.57
N ALA A 12 -9.08 18.20 0.33
CA ALA A 12 -8.78 17.04 1.19
C ALA A 12 -8.75 15.71 0.40
N GLN A 13 -9.60 15.59 -0.62
CA GLN A 13 -9.58 14.46 -1.56
C GLN A 13 -8.35 14.53 -2.44
N LEU A 14 -7.97 15.72 -2.94
CA LEU A 14 -6.77 15.90 -3.75
C LEU A 14 -5.49 15.57 -2.96
N GLU A 15 -5.41 16.00 -1.69
CA GLU A 15 -4.29 15.63 -0.81
C GLU A 15 -4.25 14.13 -0.51
N SER A 16 -5.40 13.49 -0.33
CA SER A 16 -5.46 12.03 -0.20
C SER A 16 -4.94 11.32 -1.45
N ILE A 17 -5.33 11.77 -2.64
CA ILE A 17 -4.82 11.19 -3.89
C ILE A 17 -3.33 11.47 -4.07
N ARG A 18 -2.83 12.66 -3.73
CA ARG A 18 -1.38 12.96 -3.77
C ARG A 18 -0.59 12.05 -2.84
N LYS A 19 -1.13 11.76 -1.66
CA LYS A 19 -0.50 10.84 -0.69
C LYS A 19 -0.44 9.42 -1.23
N VAL A 20 -1.52 8.94 -1.84
CA VAL A 20 -1.56 7.63 -2.53
C VAL A 20 -0.61 7.63 -3.73
N ALA A 21 -0.57 8.71 -4.51
CA ALA A 21 0.36 8.87 -5.63
C ALA A 21 1.83 8.87 -5.18
N GLY A 22 2.12 9.37 -3.98
CA GLY A 22 3.45 9.31 -3.37
C GLY A 22 3.89 7.91 -2.95
N ILE A 23 2.93 7.00 -2.72
CA ILE A 23 3.19 5.60 -2.34
C ILE A 23 3.31 4.71 -3.58
N PHE A 24 2.39 4.86 -4.55
CA PHE A 24 2.29 3.98 -5.72
C PHE A 24 2.94 4.56 -6.98
N GLY A 25 3.24 5.85 -7.00
CA GLY A 25 3.68 6.59 -8.19
C GLY A 25 2.51 7.08 -9.04
N MET A 26 2.67 8.26 -9.65
CA MET A 26 1.66 8.86 -10.53
C MET A 26 1.31 7.95 -11.72
N ASN A 27 2.30 7.20 -12.21
CA ASN A 27 2.19 6.32 -13.36
C ASN A 27 1.27 5.12 -13.08
N ALA A 28 1.29 4.59 -11.85
CA ALA A 28 0.40 3.52 -11.44
C ALA A 28 -1.05 4.01 -11.34
N LEU A 29 -1.25 5.24 -10.85
CA LEU A 29 -2.57 5.86 -10.80
C LEU A 29 -3.12 6.20 -12.19
N GLN A 30 -2.29 6.69 -13.11
CA GLN A 30 -2.69 6.92 -14.50
C GLN A 30 -3.02 5.60 -15.22
N SER A 31 -2.26 4.54 -14.97
CA SER A 31 -2.55 3.21 -15.51
C SER A 31 -3.85 2.62 -14.95
N LEU A 32 -4.16 2.90 -13.68
CA LEU A 32 -5.45 2.55 -13.07
C LEU A 32 -6.59 3.37 -13.68
N ALA A 33 -6.43 4.69 -13.81
CA ALA A 33 -7.44 5.59 -14.38
C ALA A 33 -7.76 5.28 -15.86
N ALA A 34 -6.77 4.82 -16.63
CA ALA A 34 -6.94 4.44 -18.03
C ALA A 34 -7.61 3.06 -18.24
N ALA A 35 -7.77 2.26 -17.19
CA ALA A 35 -8.38 0.94 -17.27
C ALA A 35 -9.90 1.02 -17.34
N THR A 36 -10.54 -0.01 -17.90
CA THR A 36 -12.00 -0.09 -17.89
C THR A 36 -12.53 -0.21 -16.46
N PRO A 37 -13.80 0.16 -16.18
CA PRO A 37 -14.34 0.09 -14.82
C PRO A 37 -14.23 -1.31 -14.18
N ALA A 38 -14.40 -2.37 -14.96
CA ALA A 38 -14.25 -3.75 -14.48
C ALA A 38 -12.79 -4.06 -14.08
N GLU A 39 -11.83 -3.66 -14.91
CA GLU A 39 -10.40 -3.85 -14.63
C GLU A 39 -9.92 -2.98 -13.45
N GLN A 40 -10.48 -1.79 -13.27
CA GLN A 40 -10.19 -0.95 -12.11
C GLN A 40 -10.56 -1.65 -10.81
N VAL A 41 -11.78 -2.20 -10.75
CA VAL A 41 -12.27 -2.94 -9.58
C VAL A 41 -11.40 -4.18 -9.32
N GLU A 42 -11.05 -4.92 -10.38
CA GLU A 42 -10.18 -6.09 -10.25
C GLU A 42 -8.78 -5.72 -9.73
N ARG A 43 -8.16 -4.65 -10.26
CA ARG A 43 -6.85 -4.18 -9.81
C ARG A 43 -6.87 -3.66 -8.38
N VAL A 44 -7.91 -2.94 -7.97
CA VAL A 44 -8.08 -2.50 -6.57
C VAL A 44 -8.21 -3.72 -5.65
N ASN A 45 -8.99 -4.73 -6.02
CA ASN A 45 -9.11 -5.96 -5.24
C ASN A 45 -7.79 -6.76 -5.18
N ALA A 46 -7.04 -6.82 -6.27
CA ALA A 46 -5.72 -7.44 -6.29
C ALA A 46 -4.74 -6.73 -5.35
N PHE A 47 -4.79 -5.38 -5.31
CA PHE A 47 -4.02 -4.57 -4.38
C PHE A 47 -4.39 -4.84 -2.92
N ASP A 48 -5.68 -4.86 -2.61
CA ASP A 48 -6.21 -5.14 -1.27
C ASP A 48 -5.81 -6.56 -0.77
N ALA A 49 -5.80 -7.56 -1.67
CA ALA A 49 -5.28 -8.89 -1.37
C ALA A 49 -3.76 -8.89 -1.10
N TYR A 50 -2.99 -8.19 -1.93
CA TYR A 50 -1.53 -8.05 -1.74
C TYR A 50 -1.20 -7.35 -0.42
N GLU A 51 -1.90 -6.26 -0.09
CA GLU A 51 -1.72 -5.51 1.15
C GLU A 51 -1.96 -6.41 2.36
N ARG A 52 -3.08 -7.14 2.39
CA ARG A 52 -3.37 -8.10 3.47
C ARG A 52 -2.29 -9.19 3.59
N GLY A 53 -1.82 -9.72 2.46
CA GLY A 53 -0.74 -10.71 2.44
C GLY A 53 0.57 -10.15 2.99
N LEU A 54 0.93 -8.93 2.60
CA LEU A 54 2.13 -8.23 3.08
C LEU A 54 2.04 -7.94 4.59
N ILE A 55 0.90 -7.44 5.07
CA ILE A 55 0.68 -7.18 6.50
C ILE A 55 0.78 -8.49 7.30
N ALA A 56 0.16 -9.57 6.82
CA ALA A 56 0.24 -10.88 7.46
C ALA A 56 1.69 -11.40 7.52
N HIS A 57 2.43 -11.26 6.41
CA HIS A 57 3.84 -11.66 6.33
C HIS A 57 4.72 -10.86 7.29
N VAL A 58 4.61 -9.53 7.29
CA VAL A 58 5.37 -8.65 8.20
C VAL A 58 5.02 -8.93 9.66
N ARG A 59 3.74 -9.16 9.96
CA ARG A 59 3.29 -9.54 11.31
C ARG A 59 3.89 -10.88 11.74
N GLY A 60 3.87 -11.89 10.86
CA GLY A 60 4.48 -13.19 11.12
C GLY A 60 5.97 -13.07 11.42
N ASN A 61 6.70 -12.26 10.65
CA ASN A 61 8.13 -12.01 10.87
C ASN A 61 8.38 -11.30 12.21
N LEU A 62 7.58 -10.29 12.57
CA LEU A 62 7.70 -9.59 13.85
C LEU A 62 7.43 -10.52 15.04
N GLN A 63 6.42 -11.37 14.93
CA GLN A 63 6.08 -12.36 15.95
C GLN A 63 7.18 -13.43 16.08
N SER A 64 7.77 -13.86 14.96
CA SER A 64 8.89 -14.82 14.96
C SER A 64 10.16 -14.24 15.58
N ALA A 65 10.45 -12.96 15.36
CA ALA A 65 11.61 -12.27 15.95
C ALA A 65 11.45 -12.07 17.48
N ALA A 66 10.22 -11.96 17.98
CA ALA A 66 9.94 -11.85 19.42
C ALA A 66 10.15 -13.17 20.19
N VAL A 67 10.31 -14.30 19.50
CA VAL A 67 10.49 -15.63 20.11
C VAL A 67 11.95 -16.10 20.13
N GLU A 68 12.90 -15.34 19.58
CA GLU A 68 14.32 -15.72 19.63
C GLU A 68 14.81 -15.68 21.09
N PRO A 69 15.12 -16.83 21.73
CA PRO A 69 15.67 -16.80 23.06
C PRO A 69 17.11 -16.30 22.98
N LYS A 70 17.42 -15.24 23.74
CA LYS A 70 18.79 -14.79 24.03
C LYS A 70 19.70 -16.01 24.29
N PRO A 71 20.83 -16.18 23.57
CA PRO A 71 21.70 -17.33 23.83
C PRO A 71 22.17 -17.29 25.29
N PRO A 72 22.20 -18.43 26.00
CA PRO A 72 22.62 -18.46 27.38
C PRO A 72 24.06 -17.93 27.46
N THR A 73 24.26 -16.92 28.29
CA THR A 73 25.58 -16.39 28.61
C THR A 73 26.41 -17.54 29.15
N ARG A 74 27.33 -18.06 28.33
CA ARG A 74 28.32 -19.06 28.74
C ARG A 74 29.30 -18.34 29.65
N SER A 75 29.07 -18.41 30.96
CA SER A 75 30.06 -18.04 31.97
C SER A 75 31.20 -19.07 31.92
N PHE A 76 32.42 -18.60 31.63
CA PHE A 76 33.67 -19.35 31.79
C PHE A 76 34.15 -19.25 33.23
#